data_AF-A0AA39HV89-F1
#
_entry.id   AF-A0AA39HV89-F1
#
_cell.length_a   1.000
_cell.length_b   1.000
_cell.length_c   1.000
_cell.angle_alpha   90.00
_cell.angle_beta   90.00
_cell.angle_gamma   90.00
#
_symmetry.space_group_name_H-M   'P 1'
#
loop_
_entity.id
_entity.type
_entity.pdbx_description
1 polymer ?
#
loop_
_entity_poly.entity_id
_entity_poly.type
_entity_poly.pdbx_seq_one_letter_code
_entity_poly.pdbx_strand_id
1 'polypeptide(L)'
;MRQMWNRGIMKFVVVVWLAITTLCDTVADAQSTTTTKLLSISTSSPISGGITCGPNEEVTKCLPCEQDCDTAVRNITTICVGQVCFDDGPEFCECPIEKGFARNCDDKCVAVSECPIPGCLTGEEWSDSPCDGTCEVPQPNCSLFDCLLPDCACKPGYVRFYSQCIPQSTCPPKKEDHCGGCPAGQLCKHHPGWWSWFFGFFPGGHSCEWYSPCDV
;
A
#
# COMPACT_ATOMS: atom_id res chain seq x y z
N MET A 1 -55.58 13.73 -24.19
CA MET A 1 -55.59 12.35 -24.71
C MET A 1 -54.23 11.73 -24.50
N ARG A 2 -54.20 10.60 -23.76
CA ARG A 2 -53.17 9.53 -23.66
C ARG A 2 -51.78 9.92 -23.12
N GLN A 3 -51.48 9.63 -21.84
CA GLN A 3 -51.01 8.37 -21.23
C GLN A 3 -49.50 8.51 -20.91
N MET A 4 -49.12 8.85 -19.67
CA MET A 4 -48.68 7.89 -18.64
C MET A 4 -47.91 6.69 -19.21
N TRP A 5 -46.58 6.75 -19.14
CA TRP A 5 -45.77 5.56 -18.83
C TRP A 5 -44.64 5.93 -17.87
N ASN A 6 -44.82 5.41 -16.66
CA ASN A 6 -43.94 5.44 -15.53
C ASN A 6 -42.84 4.38 -15.77
N ARG A 7 -41.59 4.79 -15.94
CA ARG A 7 -40.43 3.90 -15.76
C ARG A 7 -39.32 4.69 -15.07
N GLY A 8 -39.30 4.58 -13.74
CA GLY A 8 -38.17 4.95 -12.93
C GLY A 8 -36.94 4.19 -13.39
N ILE A 9 -35.99 4.92 -13.96
CA ILE A 9 -34.63 4.43 -14.14
C ILE A 9 -33.93 4.77 -12.83
N MET A 10 -33.99 3.82 -11.87
CA MET A 10 -33.01 3.75 -10.79
C MET A 10 -31.64 3.66 -11.46
N LYS A 11 -30.92 4.76 -11.49
CA LYS A 11 -29.49 4.76 -11.76
C LYS A 11 -28.85 4.02 -10.58
N PHE A 12 -28.61 2.73 -10.74
CA PHE A 12 -27.67 2.00 -9.91
C PHE A 12 -26.32 2.67 -10.10
N VAL A 13 -25.93 3.50 -9.13
CA VAL A 13 -24.53 3.85 -8.95
C VAL A 13 -23.89 2.55 -8.47
N VAL A 14 -23.29 1.80 -9.40
CA VAL A 14 -22.37 0.73 -9.06
C VAL A 14 -21.15 1.43 -8.48
N VAL A 15 -21.15 1.62 -7.16
CA VAL A 15 -19.94 1.97 -6.44
C VAL A 15 -19.06 0.73 -6.51
N VAL A 16 -18.16 0.70 -7.49
CA VAL A 16 -17.07 -0.26 -7.51
C VAL A 16 -16.19 0.11 -6.34
N TRP A 17 -16.44 -0.53 -5.19
CA TRP A 17 -15.48 -0.60 -4.11
C TRP A 17 -14.29 -1.40 -4.65
N LEU A 18 -13.26 -0.68 -5.11
CA LEU A 18 -11.92 -1.22 -5.11
C LEU A 18 -11.53 -1.33 -3.63
N ALA A 19 -11.88 -2.46 -3.03
CA ALA A 19 -11.23 -2.89 -1.80
C ALA A 19 -9.76 -3.11 -2.15
N ILE A 20 -8.93 -2.12 -1.82
CA ILE A 20 -7.52 -2.39 -1.56
C ILE A 20 -7.55 -3.25 -0.31
N THR A 21 -7.56 -4.57 -0.50
CA THR A 21 -7.39 -5.52 0.60
C THR A 21 -6.03 -5.24 1.20
N THR A 22 -6.03 -4.61 2.36
CA THR A 22 -4.89 -4.46 3.24
C THR A 22 -4.27 -5.83 3.51
N LEU A 23 -2.97 -5.93 3.22
CA LEU A 23 -2.12 -7.08 3.49
C LEU A 23 -1.86 -7.20 5.00
N CYS A 24 -2.89 -7.42 5.83
CA CYS A 24 -2.70 -8.11 7.12
C CYS A 24 -2.78 -9.63 6.86
N ASP A 25 -2.08 -10.13 5.84
CA ASP A 25 -1.93 -11.57 5.62
C ASP A 25 -0.84 -12.09 6.56
N THR A 26 -1.28 -12.46 7.76
CA THR A 26 -0.55 -13.45 8.55
C THR A 26 -0.60 -14.77 7.79
N VAL A 27 0.56 -15.32 7.45
CA VAL A 27 0.67 -16.67 6.93
C VAL A 27 0.29 -17.63 8.07
N ALA A 28 -0.99 -17.91 8.21
CA ALA A 28 -1.53 -18.89 9.14
C ALA A 28 -2.40 -19.89 8.38
N ASP A 29 -2.08 -21.15 8.63
CA ASP A 29 -2.54 -22.38 8.03
C ASP A 29 -4.06 -22.50 7.80
N ALA A 30 -4.39 -23.39 6.87
CA ALA A 30 -5.75 -23.68 6.42
C ALA A 30 -6.70 -24.05 7.57
N GLN A 31 -7.88 -23.41 7.62
CA GLN A 31 -9.13 -24.15 7.81
C GLN A 31 -10.38 -23.36 7.37
N SER A 32 -11.03 -23.96 6.38
CA SER A 32 -12.44 -23.78 6.00
C SER A 32 -13.36 -23.67 7.22
N THR A 33 -14.13 -22.60 7.33
CA THR A 33 -15.58 -22.69 7.60
C THR A 33 -16.26 -21.36 7.35
N THR A 34 -17.12 -21.38 6.35
CA THR A 34 -18.11 -20.38 6.01
C THR A 34 -19.01 -20.13 7.21
N THR A 35 -19.03 -18.94 7.78
CA THR A 35 -20.13 -18.53 8.67
C THR A 35 -20.50 -17.07 8.40
N THR A 36 -21.56 -16.91 7.63
CA THR A 36 -22.26 -15.64 7.42
C THR A 36 -22.81 -15.17 8.77
N LYS A 37 -22.11 -14.26 9.46
CA LYS A 37 -22.67 -13.56 10.63
C LYS A 37 -23.67 -12.52 10.12
N LEU A 38 -24.94 -12.94 10.04
CA LEU A 38 -26.09 -12.04 9.96
C LEU A 38 -26.08 -11.12 11.17
N LEU A 39 -25.77 -9.84 10.94
CA LEU A 39 -25.95 -8.77 11.91
C LEU A 39 -27.42 -8.71 12.30
N SER A 40 -27.70 -9.16 13.52
CA SER A 40 -29.02 -9.08 14.13
C SER A 40 -29.28 -7.63 14.48
N ILE A 41 -30.08 -6.94 13.66
CA ILE A 41 -30.56 -5.58 13.94
C ILE A 41 -31.47 -5.67 15.15
N SER A 42 -30.91 -5.39 16.33
CA SER A 42 -31.68 -5.12 17.53
C SER A 42 -31.90 -3.62 17.58
N THR A 43 -33.14 -3.22 17.28
CA THR A 43 -33.63 -1.86 17.42
C THR A 43 -33.55 -1.48 18.90
N SER A 44 -32.55 -0.67 19.28
CA SER A 44 -32.48 -0.05 20.60
C SER A 44 -32.57 1.47 20.48
N SER A 45 -33.46 2.02 21.29
CA SER A 45 -33.73 3.43 21.56
C SER A 45 -32.46 4.27 21.83
N PRO A 46 -32.51 5.61 21.71
CA PRO A 46 -31.36 6.48 21.92
C PRO A 46 -30.91 6.40 23.39
N ILE A 47 -29.84 5.64 23.62
CA ILE A 47 -29.13 5.65 24.89
C ILE A 47 -28.19 6.85 24.82
N SER A 48 -28.52 7.89 25.59
CA SER A 48 -27.56 8.89 26.03
C SER A 48 -26.52 8.15 26.89
N GLY A 49 -25.49 7.63 26.25
CA GLY A 49 -24.41 6.88 26.86
C GLY A 49 -23.20 7.01 25.96
N GLY A 50 -22.24 7.83 26.39
CA GLY A 50 -20.99 8.03 25.65
C GLY A 50 -20.27 6.70 25.46
N ILE A 51 -19.67 6.53 24.29
CA ILE A 51 -18.90 5.33 23.98
C ILE A 51 -17.63 5.28 24.86
N THR A 52 -17.23 4.07 25.26
CA THR A 52 -15.94 3.85 25.94
C THR A 52 -14.95 3.29 24.93
N CYS A 53 -13.90 4.04 24.65
CA CYS A 53 -12.82 3.62 23.76
C CYS A 53 -11.76 2.78 24.47
N GLY A 54 -10.94 2.09 23.68
CA GLY A 54 -9.82 1.31 24.15
C GLY A 54 -8.67 2.17 24.72
N PRO A 55 -7.59 1.52 25.18
CA PRO A 55 -6.41 2.26 25.62
C PRO A 55 -5.84 3.10 24.46
N ASN A 56 -5.37 4.30 24.80
CA ASN A 56 -4.80 5.29 23.86
C ASN A 56 -5.74 5.83 22.78
N GLU A 57 -7.03 5.52 22.86
CA GLU A 57 -8.04 6.04 21.94
C GLU A 57 -8.82 7.20 22.56
N GLU A 58 -9.29 8.11 21.71
CA GLU A 58 -10.07 9.28 22.11
C GLU A 58 -11.44 9.28 21.42
N VAL A 59 -12.47 9.69 22.17
CA VAL A 59 -13.81 9.82 21.61
C VAL A 59 -13.86 11.06 20.73
N THR A 60 -14.23 10.89 19.47
CA THR A 60 -14.41 11.97 18.50
C THR A 60 -15.82 11.91 17.90
N LYS A 61 -16.34 13.08 17.52
CA LYS A 61 -17.59 13.20 16.73
C LYS A 61 -17.32 13.35 15.24
N CYS A 62 -16.05 13.32 14.87
CA CYS A 62 -15.59 13.39 13.51
C CYS A 62 -15.26 11.99 13.02
N LEU A 63 -15.27 11.81 11.70
CA LEU A 63 -14.71 10.61 11.08
C LEU A 63 -13.25 10.46 11.54
N PRO A 64 -12.87 9.31 12.12
CA PRO A 64 -11.53 9.12 12.69
C PRO A 64 -10.49 9.20 11.57
N CYS A 65 -9.41 9.94 11.82
CA CYS A 65 -8.25 9.93 10.94
C CYS A 65 -7.07 9.30 11.66
N GLU A 66 -6.79 8.05 11.30
CA GLU A 66 -5.81 7.22 11.98
C GLU A 66 -4.75 6.73 10.99
N GLN A 67 -3.61 6.31 11.52
CA GLN A 67 -2.56 5.65 10.75
C GLN A 67 -2.43 4.20 11.21
N ASP A 68 -2.16 3.30 10.28
CA ASP A 68 -1.86 1.91 10.59
C ASP A 68 -0.39 1.73 10.95
N CYS A 69 -0.09 0.70 11.75
CA CYS A 69 1.27 0.38 12.14
C CYS A 69 2.19 0.10 10.93
N ASP A 70 1.69 -0.50 9.85
CA ASP A 70 2.47 -0.73 8.63
C ASP A 70 2.92 0.60 8.01
N THR A 71 2.00 1.54 7.87
CA THR A 71 2.27 2.90 7.36
C THR A 71 3.24 3.66 8.27
N ALA A 72 3.05 3.56 9.59
CA ALA A 72 3.88 4.24 10.58
C ALA A 72 5.32 3.69 10.62
N VAL A 73 5.47 2.36 10.57
CA VAL A 73 6.78 1.67 10.57
C VAL A 73 7.53 1.93 9.26
N ARG A 74 6.80 2.04 8.13
CA ARG A 74 7.35 2.44 6.82
C ARG A 74 7.70 3.93 6.71
N ASN A 75 7.48 4.71 7.78
CA ASN A 75 7.67 6.16 7.80
C ASN A 75 6.89 6.88 6.68
N ILE A 76 5.72 6.33 6.31
CA ILE A 76 4.83 6.91 5.31
C ILE A 76 3.90 7.89 6.01
N THR A 77 3.83 9.12 5.51
CA THR A 77 2.94 10.14 6.08
C THR A 77 1.49 9.85 5.71
N THR A 78 0.65 9.57 6.70
CA THR A 78 -0.81 9.53 6.52
C THR A 78 -1.34 10.97 6.43
N ILE A 79 -2.07 11.29 5.37
CA ILE A 79 -2.64 12.63 5.15
C ILE A 79 -4.13 12.62 5.47
N CYS A 80 -4.51 13.34 6.51
CA CYS A 80 -5.90 13.58 6.91
C CYS A 80 -6.47 14.80 6.17
N VAL A 81 -7.17 14.60 5.04
CA VAL A 81 -7.77 15.72 4.29
C VAL A 81 -9.21 15.96 4.75
N GLY A 82 -9.39 16.95 5.63
CA GLY A 82 -10.70 17.43 6.05
C GLY A 82 -11.40 16.49 7.02
N GLN A 83 -11.52 16.92 8.28
CA GLN A 83 -12.35 16.22 9.26
C GLN A 83 -13.83 16.50 8.99
N VAL A 84 -14.58 15.44 8.71
CA VAL A 84 -16.03 15.50 8.58
C VAL A 84 -16.61 15.19 9.95
N CYS A 85 -17.24 16.20 10.56
CA CYS A 85 -17.80 16.12 11.91
C CYS A 85 -19.32 16.17 11.89
N PHE A 86 -19.93 15.47 12.84
CA PHE A 86 -21.38 15.40 12.98
C PHE A 86 -21.78 15.86 14.38
N ASP A 87 -22.52 16.97 14.48
CA ASP A 87 -22.95 17.52 15.78
C ASP A 87 -23.93 16.57 16.51
N ASP A 88 -24.83 15.95 15.75
CA ASP A 88 -25.84 14.98 16.21
C ASP A 88 -25.56 13.54 15.71
N GLY A 89 -24.33 13.27 15.27
CA GLY A 89 -23.95 11.97 14.69
C GLY A 89 -23.47 10.95 15.70
N PRO A 90 -23.11 9.74 15.22
CA PRO A 90 -22.46 8.74 16.05
C PRO A 90 -21.08 9.24 16.53
N GLU A 91 -20.71 8.83 17.74
CA GLU A 91 -19.35 9.00 18.26
C GLU A 91 -18.46 7.86 17.73
N PHE A 92 -17.19 8.16 17.52
CA PHE A 92 -16.15 7.22 17.07
C PHE A 92 -14.97 7.22 18.05
N CYS A 93 -14.23 6.12 18.07
CA CYS A 93 -12.94 6.07 18.73
C CYS A 93 -11.86 6.36 17.70
N GLU A 94 -10.99 7.32 18.02
CA GLU A 94 -9.87 7.75 17.18
C GLU A 94 -8.54 7.44 17.87
N CYS A 95 -7.63 6.82 17.14
CA CYS A 95 -6.23 6.62 17.50
C CYS A 95 -5.42 7.84 17.04
N PRO A 96 -5.00 8.75 17.95
CA PRO A 96 -4.51 10.07 17.57
C PRO A 96 -3.10 10.00 16.98
N ILE A 97 -2.99 10.23 15.67
CA ILE A 97 -1.72 10.31 14.92
C ILE A 97 -0.79 11.37 15.53
N GLU A 98 -1.33 12.54 15.89
CA GLU A 98 -0.57 13.67 16.46
C GLU A 98 0.11 13.34 17.79
N LYS A 99 -0.37 12.30 18.49
CA LYS A 99 0.21 11.83 19.75
C LYS A 99 1.16 10.63 19.57
N GLY A 100 1.45 10.27 18.33
CA GLY A 100 2.40 9.19 18.01
C GLY A 100 1.84 7.78 18.22
N PHE A 101 0.52 7.61 17.99
CA PHE A 101 -0.11 6.31 18.03
C PHE A 101 -0.49 5.81 16.63
N ALA A 102 -0.56 4.49 16.47
CA ALA A 102 -1.00 3.82 15.26
C ALA A 102 -1.83 2.59 15.62
N ARG A 103 -2.74 2.19 14.73
CA ARG A 103 -3.55 0.98 14.91
C ARG A 103 -2.80 -0.23 14.37
N ASN A 104 -2.69 -1.28 15.17
CA ASN A 104 -2.08 -2.54 14.73
C ASN A 104 -3.12 -3.47 14.07
N CYS A 105 -2.70 -4.59 13.47
CA CYS A 105 -3.61 -5.56 12.84
C CYS A 105 -4.58 -6.26 13.84
N ASP A 106 -4.42 -6.08 15.16
CA ASP A 106 -5.36 -6.56 16.18
C ASP A 106 -6.41 -5.50 16.57
N ASP A 107 -6.54 -4.44 15.77
CA ASP A 107 -7.41 -3.28 16.02
C ASP A 107 -7.08 -2.50 17.31
N LYS A 108 -5.84 -2.57 17.82
CA LYS A 108 -5.42 -1.84 19.03
C LYS A 108 -4.61 -0.59 18.68
N CYS A 109 -4.91 0.50 19.38
CA CYS A 109 -4.13 1.74 19.32
C CYS A 109 -2.88 1.62 20.22
N VAL A 110 -1.71 1.51 19.58
CA VAL A 110 -0.41 1.33 20.24
C VAL A 110 0.54 2.47 19.86
N ALA A 111 1.57 2.71 20.66
CA ALA A 111 2.59 3.69 20.29
C ALA A 111 3.30 3.22 19.01
N VAL A 112 3.70 4.15 18.13
CA VAL A 112 4.40 3.80 16.87
C VAL A 112 5.67 2.99 17.14
N SER A 113 6.36 3.24 18.25
CA SER A 113 7.54 2.46 18.67
C SER A 113 7.24 1.02 19.08
N GLU A 114 5.98 0.70 19.37
CA GLU A 114 5.50 -0.64 19.75
C GLU A 114 4.82 -1.36 18.58
N CYS A 115 4.81 -0.75 17.39
CA CYS A 115 4.26 -1.38 16.21
C CYS A 115 5.07 -2.63 15.84
N PRO A 116 4.40 -3.76 15.54
CA PRO A 116 5.09 -4.92 15.04
C PRO A 116 5.68 -4.61 13.66
N ILE A 117 6.93 -5.02 13.45
CA ILE A 117 7.57 -4.96 12.13
C ILE A 117 6.80 -5.92 11.22
N PRO A 118 6.35 -5.48 10.03
CA PRO A 118 5.62 -6.35 9.11
C PRO A 118 6.50 -7.54 8.69
N GLY A 119 5.87 -8.71 8.54
CA GLY A 119 6.57 -9.89 8.05
C GLY A 119 6.93 -9.72 6.58
N CYS A 120 8.21 -9.85 6.24
CA CYS A 120 8.66 -9.83 4.85
C CYS A 120 8.42 -11.18 4.14
N LEU A 121 8.33 -11.15 2.81
CA LEU A 121 8.11 -12.35 2.01
C LEU A 121 9.36 -13.24 2.00
N THR A 122 9.22 -14.44 1.45
CA THR A 122 10.33 -15.38 1.34
C THR A 122 11.46 -14.79 0.49
N GLY A 123 12.68 -14.73 1.03
CA GLY A 123 13.83 -14.13 0.36
C GLY A 123 14.06 -12.65 0.68
N GLU A 124 13.18 -12.05 1.49
CA GLU A 124 13.27 -10.66 1.95
C GLU A 124 13.59 -10.56 3.45
N GLU A 125 14.17 -9.43 3.86
CA GLU A 125 14.40 -9.03 5.25
C GLU A 125 14.10 -7.55 5.44
N TRP A 126 13.60 -7.19 6.62
CA TRP A 126 13.31 -5.80 6.94
C TRP A 126 14.61 -4.99 7.01
N SER A 127 14.65 -3.86 6.29
CA SER A 127 15.80 -2.95 6.25
C SER A 127 15.33 -1.51 6.42
N ASP A 128 16.06 -0.74 7.24
CA ASP A 128 15.82 0.69 7.38
C ASP A 128 16.19 1.49 6.12
N SER A 129 17.02 0.89 5.26
CA SER A 129 17.41 1.44 3.97
C SER A 129 17.44 0.28 2.95
N PRO A 130 16.30 -0.04 2.33
CA PRO A 130 16.21 -1.14 1.38
C PRO A 130 17.01 -0.80 0.14
N CYS A 131 17.86 -1.72 -0.31
CA CYS A 131 18.64 -1.54 -1.53
C CYS A 131 18.70 -2.82 -2.33
N ASP A 132 17.76 -2.95 -3.25
CA ASP A 132 17.55 -4.19 -3.97
C ASP A 132 18.23 -4.16 -5.32
N GLY A 133 19.12 -5.12 -5.57
CA GLY A 133 19.64 -5.38 -6.91
C GLY A 133 18.62 -6.09 -7.79
N THR A 134 18.80 -6.02 -9.10
CA THR A 134 18.02 -6.79 -10.09
C THR A 134 18.89 -7.87 -10.73
N CYS A 135 18.29 -8.78 -11.50
CA CYS A 135 19.05 -9.75 -12.28
C CYS A 135 20.03 -9.11 -13.28
N GLU A 136 19.74 -7.89 -13.74
CA GLU A 136 20.60 -7.16 -14.67
C GLU A 136 21.71 -6.41 -13.92
N VAL A 137 21.38 -5.87 -12.75
CA VAL A 137 22.29 -5.14 -11.83
C VAL A 137 22.19 -5.74 -10.43
N PRO A 138 22.90 -6.85 -10.13
CA PRO A 138 22.76 -7.56 -8.85
C PRO A 138 23.30 -6.79 -7.64
N GLN A 139 24.26 -5.89 -7.87
CA GLN A 139 24.90 -5.08 -6.84
C GLN A 139 24.81 -3.61 -7.24
N PRO A 140 23.67 -2.95 -6.98
CA PRO A 140 23.53 -1.53 -7.22
C PRO A 140 24.37 -0.71 -6.24
N ASN A 141 24.71 0.52 -6.62
CA ASN A 141 25.43 1.42 -5.73
C ASN A 141 24.46 2.13 -4.79
N CYS A 142 24.15 1.49 -3.67
CA CYS A 142 23.22 2.00 -2.64
C CYS A 142 23.70 3.32 -2.02
N SER A 143 25.01 3.59 -2.00
CA SER A 143 25.55 4.84 -1.43
C SER A 143 25.22 6.09 -2.26
N LEU A 144 24.74 5.91 -3.49
CA LEU A 144 24.31 7.02 -4.36
C LEU A 144 22.82 7.31 -4.26
N PHE A 145 22.03 6.36 -3.75
CA PHE A 145 20.58 6.43 -3.70
C PHE A 145 20.18 6.25 -2.23
N ASP A 146 20.01 7.37 -1.53
CA ASP A 146 19.52 7.37 -0.15
C ASP A 146 18.07 6.86 -0.14
N CYS A 147 17.88 5.55 -0.03
CA CYS A 147 16.56 4.97 0.18
C CYS A 147 16.14 5.29 1.62
N LEU A 148 15.32 6.34 1.76
CA LEU A 148 14.94 6.96 3.03
C LEU A 148 13.76 6.26 3.74
N LEU A 149 13.06 5.37 3.04
CA LEU A 149 11.86 4.71 3.53
C LEU A 149 12.19 3.25 3.89
N PRO A 150 11.97 2.84 5.15
CA PRO A 150 12.23 1.48 5.59
C PRO A 150 11.22 0.50 4.95
N ASP A 151 11.72 -0.63 4.46
CA ASP A 151 10.93 -1.66 3.76
C ASP A 151 11.63 -3.03 3.81
N CYS A 152 10.93 -4.06 3.35
CA CYS A 152 11.45 -5.39 3.06
C CYS A 152 12.37 -5.35 1.84
N ALA A 153 13.67 -5.52 2.09
CA ALA A 153 14.72 -5.64 1.09
C ALA A 153 15.06 -7.10 0.78
N CYS A 154 15.61 -7.38 -0.40
CA CYS A 154 16.14 -8.69 -0.75
C CYS A 154 17.35 -9.03 0.13
N LYS A 155 17.38 -10.26 0.64
CA LYS A 155 18.53 -10.78 1.41
C LYS A 155 19.82 -10.79 0.58
N PRO A 156 21.00 -10.77 1.22
CA PRO A 156 22.27 -10.95 0.52
C PRO A 156 22.29 -12.20 -0.37
N GLY A 157 22.58 -12.03 -1.66
CA GLY A 157 22.58 -13.10 -2.66
C GLY A 157 21.24 -13.33 -3.37
N TYR A 158 20.19 -12.60 -2.98
CA TYR A 158 18.93 -12.49 -3.69
C TYR A 158 18.87 -11.18 -4.47
N VAL A 159 18.11 -11.17 -5.55
CA VAL A 159 17.84 -10.00 -6.39
C VAL A 159 16.36 -9.90 -6.66
N ARG A 160 15.86 -8.67 -6.77
CA ARG A 160 14.47 -8.38 -7.08
C ARG A 160 14.22 -8.63 -8.55
N PHE A 161 13.24 -9.49 -8.82
CA PHE A 161 12.76 -9.80 -10.13
C PHE A 161 11.23 -9.63 -10.12
N TYR A 162 10.75 -8.61 -10.83
CA TYR A 162 9.40 -8.08 -10.65
C TYR A 162 9.15 -7.72 -9.18
N SER A 163 8.21 -8.38 -8.50
CA SER A 163 7.83 -8.09 -7.11
C SER A 163 8.36 -9.12 -6.11
N GLN A 164 9.33 -9.96 -6.49
CA GLN A 164 9.83 -11.04 -5.64
C GLN A 164 11.36 -11.09 -5.64
N CYS A 165 11.93 -11.42 -4.48
CA CYS A 165 13.36 -11.67 -4.35
C CYS A 165 13.67 -13.13 -4.70
N ILE A 166 14.46 -13.33 -5.76
CA ILE A 166 14.91 -14.65 -6.20
C ILE A 166 16.42 -14.79 -6.00
N PRO A 167 16.95 -16.01 -5.81
CA PRO A 167 18.40 -16.21 -5.78
C PRO A 167 19.03 -15.74 -7.09
N GLN A 168 20.16 -15.03 -7.02
CA GLN A 168 20.85 -14.52 -8.21
C GLN A 168 21.16 -15.63 -9.24
N SER A 169 21.40 -16.85 -8.79
CA SER A 169 21.64 -18.02 -9.65
C SER A 169 20.43 -18.45 -10.48
N THR A 170 19.23 -18.02 -10.11
CA THR A 170 17.95 -18.36 -10.77
C THR A 170 17.52 -17.28 -11.75
N CYS A 171 18.33 -16.24 -11.95
CA CYS A 171 18.03 -15.18 -12.89
C CYS A 171 17.89 -15.71 -14.33
N PRO A 172 16.89 -15.21 -15.08
CA PRO A 172 16.75 -15.57 -16.49
C PRO A 172 17.96 -15.08 -17.29
N PRO A 173 18.31 -15.76 -18.39
CA PRO A 173 19.39 -15.31 -19.26
C PRO A 173 19.06 -13.91 -19.80
N LYS A 174 20.08 -13.03 -19.83
CA LYS A 174 19.96 -11.67 -20.36
C LYS A 174 19.45 -11.76 -21.82
N LYS A 175 18.31 -11.11 -22.09
CA LYS A 175 17.84 -10.90 -23.46
C LYS A 175 18.58 -9.69 -24.04
N GLU A 176 18.83 -9.73 -25.34
CA GLU A 176 19.43 -8.61 -26.05
C GLU A 176 18.46 -7.42 -26.02
N ASP A 177 18.91 -6.35 -25.39
CA ASP A 177 18.18 -5.11 -25.18
C ASP A 177 18.31 -4.18 -26.39
N HIS A 178 17.32 -3.32 -26.62
CA HIS A 178 17.33 -2.36 -27.73
C HIS A 178 18.50 -1.36 -27.67
N CYS A 179 19.21 -1.29 -26.54
CA CYS A 179 20.41 -0.50 -26.34
C CYS A 179 21.71 -1.19 -26.80
N GLY A 180 21.69 -2.49 -27.17
CA GLY A 180 22.88 -3.24 -27.57
C GLY A 180 23.87 -3.49 -26.41
N GLY A 181 23.38 -3.46 -25.17
CA GLY A 181 24.15 -3.62 -23.95
C GLY A 181 24.50 -2.28 -23.27
N CYS A 182 24.13 -2.19 -21.99
CA CYS A 182 24.48 -1.07 -21.12
C CYS A 182 25.73 -1.39 -20.25
N PRO A 183 26.50 -0.36 -19.83
CA PRO A 183 27.59 -0.56 -18.87
C PRO A 183 27.06 -1.04 -17.51
N ALA A 184 27.94 -1.63 -16.69
CA ALA A 184 27.56 -2.17 -15.39
C ALA A 184 26.88 -1.11 -14.50
N GLY A 185 25.74 -1.48 -13.89
CA GLY A 185 24.95 -0.56 -13.05
C GLY A 185 23.86 0.22 -13.79
N GLN A 186 23.77 0.08 -15.12
CA GLN A 186 22.76 0.76 -15.93
C GLN A 186 21.77 -0.22 -16.57
N LEU A 187 20.53 0.24 -16.73
CA LEU A 187 19.44 -0.48 -17.39
C LEU A 187 19.03 0.26 -18.65
N CYS A 188 18.64 -0.49 -19.69
CA CYS A 188 18.08 0.08 -20.91
C CYS A 188 16.63 0.48 -20.66
N LYS A 189 16.35 1.80 -20.55
CA LYS A 189 14.99 2.30 -20.41
C LYS A 189 14.44 2.79 -21.75
N HIS A 190 13.15 2.52 -21.97
CA HIS A 190 12.42 3.08 -23.10
C HIS A 190 11.82 4.43 -22.71
N HIS A 191 12.11 5.45 -23.50
CA HIS A 191 11.52 6.78 -23.34
C HIS A 191 10.46 6.98 -24.41
N PRO A 192 9.17 7.04 -24.04
CA PRO A 192 8.15 7.45 -24.99
C PRO A 192 8.43 8.91 -25.39
N GLY A 193 8.59 9.16 -26.69
CA GLY A 193 8.86 10.51 -27.18
C GLY A 193 7.71 11.45 -26.84
N TRP A 194 7.99 12.70 -26.45
CA TRP A 194 6.99 13.76 -26.19
C TRP A 194 5.94 13.83 -27.31
N TRP A 195 6.38 13.71 -28.58
CA TRP A 195 5.53 13.79 -29.76
C TRP A 195 4.63 12.56 -29.99
N SER A 196 4.85 11.45 -29.27
CA SER A 196 4.04 10.22 -29.38
C SER A 196 2.59 10.45 -28.94
N TRP A 197 2.37 11.29 -27.93
CA TRP A 197 1.03 11.57 -27.42
C TRP A 197 0.22 12.49 -28.33
N PHE A 198 0.90 13.29 -29.17
CA PHE A 198 0.27 14.26 -30.07
C PHE A 198 0.16 13.81 -31.53
N PHE A 199 1.11 13.03 -32.06
CA PHE A 199 1.17 12.70 -33.49
C PHE A 199 1.22 11.20 -33.80
N GLY A 200 1.15 10.34 -32.78
CA GLY A 200 0.89 8.90 -32.94
C GLY A 200 1.93 8.08 -33.72
N PHE A 201 3.07 8.64 -34.14
CA PHE A 201 4.02 7.89 -34.99
C PHE A 201 5.47 8.43 -34.98
N PHE A 202 6.06 8.62 -33.80
CA PHE A 202 7.53 8.74 -33.70
C PHE A 202 8.08 7.63 -32.79
N PRO A 203 9.09 6.86 -33.24
CA PRO A 203 9.70 5.83 -32.43
C PRO A 203 10.35 6.47 -31.19
N GLY A 204 9.98 5.97 -30.00
CA GLY A 204 10.64 6.35 -28.75
C GLY A 204 12.11 5.96 -28.77
N GLY A 205 12.92 6.65 -27.96
CA GLY A 205 14.35 6.34 -27.81
C GLY A 205 14.58 5.30 -26.71
N HIS A 206 15.69 4.60 -26.80
CA HIS A 206 16.21 3.78 -25.70
C HIS A 206 17.53 4.38 -25.22
N SER A 207 17.70 4.52 -23.91
CA SER A 207 18.96 4.97 -23.31
C SER A 207 19.30 4.17 -22.07
N CYS A 208 20.60 4.04 -21.82
CA CYS A 208 21.11 3.45 -20.60
C CYS A 208 21.04 4.48 -19.47
N GLU A 209 20.30 4.15 -18.43
CA GLU A 209 20.18 4.97 -17.22
C GLU A 209 20.65 4.18 -16.01
N TRP A 210 21.18 4.89 -15.00
CA TRP A 210 21.51 4.27 -13.73
C TRP A 210 20.26 3.67 -13.10
N TYR A 211 20.41 2.43 -12.62
CA TYR A 211 19.37 1.79 -11.84
C TYR A 211 19.30 2.45 -10.46
N SER A 212 18.09 2.87 -10.09
CA SER A 212 17.75 3.43 -8.79
C SER A 212 17.03 2.34 -7.99
N PRO A 213 17.68 1.76 -6.96
CA PRO A 213 17.11 0.67 -6.17
C PRO A 213 15.98 1.11 -5.23
N CYS A 214 15.71 2.42 -5.13
CA CYS A 214 14.65 2.96 -4.27
C CYS A 214 13.31 3.20 -5.00
N ASP A 215 13.26 3.06 -6.33
CA ASP A 215 12.08 3.38 -7.15
C ASP A 215 11.17 2.16 -7.39
N VAL A 216 11.22 1.14 -6.51
CA VAL A 216 10.54 -0.15 -6.72
C VAL A 216 9.15 -0.20 -6.12
#